data_AF-A0A4P5SZ39-F1
#
_entry.id   AF-A0A4P5SZ39-F1
#
_cell.length_a   1.000
_cell.length_b   1.000
_cell.length_c   1.000
_cell.angle_alpha   90.00
_cell.angle_beta   90.00
_cell.angle_gamma   90.00
#
_symmetry.space_group_name_H-M   'P 1'
#
loop_
_entity.id
_entity.type
_entity.pdbx_description
1 polymer ?
#
loop_
_entity_poly.entity_id
_entity_poly.type
_entity_poly.pdbx_seq_one_letter_code
_entity_poly.pdbx_strand_id
1 'polypeptide(L)'
;MFKRLREKWKVGPLQLGLILCTFAIGGSATGWAAKKIMNYLAPEQDWIWATLYILLVTAVWPLMVLAISIPFGQFRFFRSYIKKLGEKMGFLR
;
A
#
# COMPACT_ATOMS: atom_id res chain seq x y z
N MET A 1 -10.80 -19.25 -1.19
CA MET A 1 -10.12 -17.99 -0.77
C MET A 1 -10.80 -16.74 -1.35
N PHE A 2 -10.84 -16.56 -2.69
CA PHE A 2 -11.38 -15.35 -3.32
C PHE A 2 -12.84 -15.02 -3.00
N LYS A 3 -13.70 -16.04 -2.80
CA LYS A 3 -15.10 -15.83 -2.37
C LYS A 3 -15.20 -15.08 -1.03
N ARG A 4 -14.43 -15.50 -0.02
CA ARG A 4 -14.38 -14.84 1.31
C ARG A 4 -13.86 -13.41 1.22
N LEU A 5 -12.87 -13.14 0.37
CA LEU A 5 -12.33 -11.79 0.14
C LEU A 5 -13.39 -10.87 -0.49
N ARG A 6 -14.10 -11.36 -1.51
CA ARG A 6 -15.21 -10.63 -2.14
C ARG A 6 -16.31 -10.30 -1.15
N GLU A 7 -16.71 -11.26 -0.32
CA GLU A 7 -17.74 -11.06 0.71
C GLU A 7 -17.29 -10.05 1.77
N LYS A 8 -16.05 -10.18 2.27
CA LYS A 8 -15.46 -9.26 3.27
C LYS A 8 -15.37 -7.83 2.76
N TRP A 9 -15.02 -7.64 1.50
CA TRP A 9 -14.83 -6.32 0.88
C TRP A 9 -16.06 -5.81 0.14
N LYS A 10 -17.10 -6.64 -0.01
CA LYS A 10 -18.33 -6.35 -0.76
C LYS A 10 -18.06 -5.90 -2.20
N VAL A 11 -17.19 -6.63 -2.90
CA VAL A 11 -16.75 -6.32 -4.28
C VAL A 11 -17.04 -7.46 -5.25
N GLY A 12 -17.29 -7.10 -6.52
CA GLY A 12 -17.47 -8.05 -7.61
C GLY A 12 -16.18 -8.81 -7.98
N PRO A 13 -16.27 -9.87 -8.82
CA PRO A 13 -15.11 -10.64 -9.29
C PRO A 13 -14.07 -9.80 -10.04
N LEU A 14 -14.52 -8.98 -11.00
CA LEU A 14 -13.62 -8.10 -11.78
C LEU A 14 -12.96 -7.06 -10.87
N GLN A 15 -13.74 -6.46 -9.99
CA GLN A 15 -13.24 -5.46 -9.05
C GLN A 15 -12.19 -6.05 -8.10
N LEU A 16 -12.40 -7.28 -7.60
CA LEU A 16 -11.39 -7.99 -6.81
C LEU A 16 -10.09 -8.16 -7.60
N GLY A 17 -10.17 -8.57 -8.87
CA GLY A 17 -8.99 -8.69 -9.73
C GLY A 17 -8.23 -7.37 -9.84
N LEU A 18 -8.92 -6.26 -10.14
CA LEU A 18 -8.31 -4.94 -10.25
C LEU A 18 -7.69 -4.46 -8.92
N ILE A 19 -8.34 -4.75 -7.79
CA ILE A 19 -7.81 -4.45 -6.45
C ILE A 19 -6.51 -5.23 -6.21
N LEU A 20 -6.47 -6.52 -6.52
CA LEU A 20 -5.27 -7.34 -6.34
C LEU A 20 -4.13 -6.88 -7.27
N CYS A 21 -4.43 -6.53 -8.52
CA CYS A 21 -3.45 -5.92 -9.42
C CYS A 21 -2.91 -4.59 -8.85
N THR A 22 -3.79 -3.75 -8.30
CA THR A 22 -3.39 -2.49 -7.66
C THR A 22 -2.49 -2.73 -6.46
N PHE A 23 -2.78 -3.73 -5.61
CA PHE A 23 -1.90 -4.10 -4.49
C PHE A 23 -0.53 -4.59 -4.97
N ALA A 24 -0.50 -5.43 -6.01
CA ALA A 24 0.76 -5.97 -6.54
C ALA A 24 1.63 -4.86 -7.15
N ILE A 25 1.05 -4.02 -8.01
CA ILE A 25 1.77 -2.93 -8.67
C ILE A 25 2.15 -1.85 -7.65
N GLY A 26 1.21 -1.42 -6.80
CA GLY A 26 1.47 -0.42 -5.76
C GLY A 26 2.50 -0.89 -4.74
N GLY A 27 2.48 -2.16 -4.35
CA GLY A 27 3.49 -2.77 -3.47
C GLY A 27 4.88 -2.77 -4.10
N SER A 28 5.01 -3.22 -5.35
CA SER A 28 6.27 -3.19 -6.10
C SER A 28 6.79 -1.76 -6.28
N ALA A 29 5.91 -0.81 -6.62
CA ALA A 29 6.26 0.61 -6.74
C ALA A 29 6.74 1.21 -5.41
N THR A 30 6.11 0.83 -4.29
CA THR A 30 6.53 1.23 -2.95
C THR A 30 7.93 0.73 -2.63
N GLY A 31 8.22 -0.55 -2.87
CA GLY A 31 9.56 -1.12 -2.62
C GLY A 31 10.63 -0.44 -3.48
N TRP A 32 10.33 -0.18 -4.75
CA TRP A 32 11.22 0.55 -5.64
C TRP A 32 11.48 1.99 -5.15
N ALA A 33 10.42 2.73 -4.79
CA ALA A 33 10.53 4.09 -4.30
C ALA A 33 11.29 4.17 -2.97
N ALA A 34 10.97 3.29 -2.00
CA ALA A 34 11.67 3.21 -0.73
C ALA A 34 13.16 2.88 -0.92
N LYS A 35 13.50 1.94 -1.82
CA LYS A 35 14.90 1.64 -2.15
C LYS A 35 15.61 2.83 -2.77
N LYS A 36 14.94 3.57 -3.65
CA LYS A 36 15.48 4.80 -4.24
C LYS A 36 15.79 5.84 -3.16
N ILE A 37 14.90 6.03 -2.18
CA ILE A 37 15.11 6.94 -1.04
C ILE A 37 16.26 6.45 -0.16
N MET A 38 16.31 5.15 0.17
CA MET A 38 17.38 4.56 0.97
C MET A 38 18.77 4.75 0.35
N ASN A 39 18.87 4.72 -0.98
CA ASN A 39 20.13 4.97 -1.67
C ASN A 39 20.62 6.42 -1.49
N TYR A 40 19.72 7.39 -1.26
CA TYR A 40 20.11 8.77 -0.94
C TYR A 40 20.46 8.95 0.54
N LEU A 41 19.80 8.22 1.44
CA LEU A 41 20.09 8.25 2.88
C LEU A 41 21.39 7.51 3.23
N ALA A 42 21.71 6.44 2.48
CA ALA A 42 22.91 5.62 2.63
C ALA A 42 23.34 5.33 4.08
N PRO A 43 22.46 4.79 4.95
CA PRO A 43 22.83 4.49 6.32
C PRO A 43 23.86 3.36 6.37
N GLU A 44 24.89 3.53 7.19
CA GLU A 44 26.04 2.62 7.25
C GLU A 44 25.76 1.34 8.04
N GLN A 45 24.91 1.40 9.07
CA GLN A 45 24.61 0.24 9.91
C GLN A 45 23.39 -0.53 9.39
N ASP A 46 23.52 -1.85 9.22
CA ASP A 46 22.48 -2.73 8.67
C ASP A 46 21.15 -2.66 9.43
N TRP A 47 21.19 -2.57 10.76
CA TRP A 47 19.97 -2.48 11.56
C TRP A 47 19.25 -1.14 11.39
N ILE A 48 20.00 -0.04 11.21
CA ILE A 48 19.46 1.29 10.90
C ILE A 48 18.85 1.25 9.50
N TRP A 49 19.56 0.67 8.54
CA TRP A 49 19.07 0.48 7.18
C TRP A 49 17.73 -0.26 7.17
N ALA A 50 17.64 -1.40 7.86
CA ALA A 50 16.42 -2.20 7.93
C ALA A 50 15.26 -1.44 8.59
N THR A 51 15.54 -0.75 9.71
CA THR A 51 14.53 0.04 10.44
C THR A 51 13.98 1.16 9.57
N LEU A 52 14.86 1.96 8.95
CA LEU A 52 14.46 3.06 8.07
C LEU A 52 13.71 2.56 6.84
N TYR A 53 14.17 1.45 6.24
CA TYR A 53 13.49 0.87 5.08
C TYR A 53 12.07 0.41 5.41
N ILE A 54 11.85 -0.26 6.55
CA ILE A 54 10.50 -0.66 6.98
C ILE A 54 9.62 0.56 7.19
N LEU A 55 10.10 1.57 7.92
CA LEU A 55 9.34 2.80 8.18
C LEU A 55 8.98 3.52 6.87
N LEU A 56 9.94 3.63 5.94
CA LEU A 56 9.72 4.24 4.63
C LEU A 56 8.70 3.47 3.80
N VAL A 57 8.81 2.15 3.70
CA VAL A 57 7.84 1.33 2.97
C VAL A 57 6.44 1.51 3.55
N THR A 58 6.30 1.47 4.88
CA THR A 58 5.00 1.67 5.54
C THR A 58 4.43 3.06 5.28
N ALA A 59 5.26 4.12 5.33
CA ALA A 59 4.82 5.49 5.09
C ALA A 59 4.50 5.79 3.62
N VAL A 60 5.27 5.24 2.69
CA VAL A 60 5.12 5.48 1.24
C VAL A 60 3.99 4.64 0.64
N TRP A 61 3.70 3.47 1.21
CA TRP A 61 2.72 2.52 0.68
C TRP A 61 1.32 3.12 0.42
N PRO A 62 0.69 3.88 1.35
CA PRO A 62 -0.63 4.47 1.12
C PRO A 62 -0.67 5.39 -0.10
N LEU A 63 0.41 6.15 -0.33
CA LEU A 63 0.52 7.06 -1.47
C LEU A 63 0.60 6.30 -2.79
N MET A 64 1.46 5.28 -2.85
CA MET A 64 1.65 4.48 -4.06
C MET A 64 0.39 3.71 -4.45
N VAL A 65 -0.26 3.07 -3.49
CA VAL A 65 -1.49 2.33 -3.76
C VAL A 65 -2.62 3.26 -4.20
N LEU A 66 -2.74 4.46 -3.61
CA LEU A 66 -3.71 5.46 -4.08
C LEU A 66 -3.40 5.93 -5.51
N ALA A 67 -2.14 6.23 -5.82
CA ALA A 67 -1.75 6.66 -7.17
C ALA A 67 -2.07 5.58 -8.22
N ILE A 68 -1.69 4.33 -7.98
CA ILE A 68 -1.95 3.22 -8.89
C ILE A 68 -3.45 2.88 -8.96
N SER A 69 -4.23 3.13 -7.91
CA SER A 69 -5.66 2.85 -7.93
C SER A 69 -6.47 3.76 -8.88
N ILE A 70 -5.92 4.90 -9.31
CA ILE A 70 -6.57 5.87 -10.21
C ILE A 70 -6.83 5.23 -11.59
N PRO A 71 -5.82 4.74 -12.34
CA PRO A 71 -6.05 4.11 -13.64
C PRO A 71 -6.90 2.82 -13.57
N PHE A 72 -6.92 2.14 -12.42
CA PHE A 72 -7.73 0.93 -12.21
C PHE A 72 -9.16 1.22 -11.70
N GLY A 73 -9.52 2.50 -11.51
CA GLY A 73 -10.84 2.91 -11.01
C GLY A 73 -11.14 2.48 -9.57
N GLN A 74 -10.12 2.08 -8.79
CA GLN A 74 -10.27 1.58 -7.42
C GLN A 74 -9.97 2.64 -6.34
N PHE A 75 -9.83 3.91 -6.72
CA PHE A 75 -9.47 4.99 -5.78
C PHE A 75 -10.41 5.11 -4.58
N ARG A 76 -11.73 5.06 -4.80
CA ARG A 76 -12.71 5.12 -3.69
C ARG A 76 -12.56 3.95 -2.71
N PHE A 77 -12.28 2.76 -3.23
CA PHE A 77 -12.05 1.56 -2.42
C PHE A 77 -10.80 1.75 -1.54
N PHE A 78 -9.67 2.12 -2.14
CA PHE A 78 -8.40 2.25 -1.41
C PHE A 78 -8.39 3.44 -0.46
N ARG A 79 -9.03 4.56 -0.81
CA ARG A 79 -9.22 5.69 0.12
C ARG A 79 -10.01 5.27 1.35
N SER A 80 -11.10 4.51 1.18
CA SER A 80 -11.87 3.97 2.30
C SER A 80 -11.06 2.95 3.11
N TYR A 81 -10.30 2.09 2.43
CA TYR A 81 -9.45 1.08 3.06
C TYR A 81 -8.37 1.72 3.93
N ILE A 82 -7.63 2.70 3.40
CA ILE A 82 -6.58 3.43 4.11
C ILE A 82 -7.16 4.23 5.27
N LYS A 83 -8.31 4.89 5.08
CA LYS A 83 -8.99 5.61 6.17
C LYS A 83 -9.30 4.67 7.34
N LYS A 84 -9.94 3.53 7.07
CA LYS A 84 -10.24 2.51 8.09
C LYS A 84 -8.98 1.95 8.76
N LEU A 85 -7.88 1.85 8.02
CA LEU A 85 -6.60 1.41 8.58
C LEU A 85 -6.04 2.48 9.54
N GLY A 86 -6.06 3.75 9.14
CA GLY A 86 -5.63 4.87 9.98
C GLY A 86 -6.47 5.05 11.24
N GLU A 87 -7.78 4.87 11.15
CA GLU A 87 -8.69 4.84 12.31
C GLU A 87 -8.30 3.74 13.31
N LYS A 88 -8.01 2.53 12.82
CA LYS A 88 -7.59 1.40 13.67
C LYS A 88 -6.21 1.59 14.29
N MET A 89 -5.31 2.28 13.61
CA MET A 89 -3.98 2.60 14.13
C MET A 89 -4.00 3.82 15.06
N GLY A 90 -5.13 4.51 15.21
CA GLY A 90 -5.25 5.71 16.04
C GLY A 90 -4.68 6.98 15.41
N PHE A 91 -4.27 6.95 14.14
CA PHE A 91 -3.75 8.12 13.43
C PHE A 91 -4.85 9.05 12.92
N LEU A 92 -6.07 8.53 12.75
CA LEU A 92 -7.24 9.27 12.29
C LEU A 92 -8.36 9.10 13.32
N ARG A 93 -9.09 10.18 13.62
CA ARG A 93 -10.33 10.17 14.41
C ARG A 93 -11.54 10.20 13.49
#